data_AF-X1QYR3-F1
#
_entry.id   AF-X1QYR3-F1
#
_cell.length_a   1.000
_cell.length_b   1.000
_cell.length_c   1.000
_cell.angle_alpha   90.00
_cell.angle_beta   90.00
_cell.angle_gamma   90.00
#
_symmetry.space_group_name_H-M   'P 1'
#
loop_
_entity.id
_entity.type
_entity.pdbx_description
1 polymer ?
#
loop_
_entity_poly.entity_id
_entity_poly.type
_entity_poly.pdbx_seq_one_letter_code
_entity_poly.pdbx_strand_id
1 'polypeptide(L)'
;MINRSSAILTSSLDSQGIFDSFVGELRKAVDVSWAAVALTEDSDLYFLALSSEIGSAWKVGERVPIKGTATEWVVTHKKAMVESDLSQESQFVMAESYLKQGVRSIAHLPLIAKGRAIGSLIVASRHPNAYSRTHIVFLEQLVSQ
;
A
#
# COMPACT_ATOMS: atom_id res chain seq x y z
N MET A 1 -31.80 -9.58 6.94
CA MET A 1 -30.45 -9.76 6.35
C MET A 1 -29.61 -8.47 6.47
N ILE A 2 -29.46 -7.89 7.67
CA ILE A 2 -28.83 -6.55 7.85
C ILE A 2 -27.44 -6.59 8.53
N ASN A 3 -26.95 -7.74 9.03
CA ASN A 3 -25.79 -7.72 9.93
C ASN A 3 -24.38 -7.78 9.30
N ARG A 4 -24.22 -8.23 8.05
CA ARG A 4 -22.87 -8.36 7.45
C ARG A 4 -22.28 -7.04 6.99
N SER A 5 -23.09 -6.16 6.40
CA SER A 5 -22.60 -4.87 5.89
C SER A 5 -22.17 -3.96 7.04
N SER A 6 -22.92 -3.92 8.15
CA SER A 6 -22.54 -3.15 9.34
C SER A 6 -21.26 -3.69 9.99
N ALA A 7 -21.11 -5.01 10.12
CA ALA A 7 -19.89 -5.61 10.69
C ALA A 7 -18.64 -5.34 9.81
N ILE A 8 -18.77 -5.44 8.49
CA ILE A 8 -17.68 -5.13 7.55
C ILE A 8 -17.33 -3.64 7.65
N LEU A 9 -18.31 -2.75 7.65
CA LEU A 9 -18.11 -1.31 7.79
C LEU A 9 -17.42 -0.95 9.11
N THR A 10 -17.90 -1.47 10.25
CA THR A 10 -17.27 -1.24 11.56
C THR A 10 -15.84 -1.80 11.58
N SER A 11 -15.61 -3.01 11.06
CA SER A 11 -14.25 -3.57 10.98
C SER A 11 -13.31 -2.75 10.09
N SER A 12 -13.82 -2.19 8.98
CA SER A 12 -13.05 -1.32 8.09
C SER A 12 -12.77 0.06 8.70
N LEU A 13 -13.71 0.61 9.46
CA LEU A 13 -13.53 1.87 10.20
C LEU A 13 -12.53 1.72 11.33
N ASP A 14 -12.59 0.62 12.08
CA ASP A 14 -11.59 0.28 13.10
C ASP A 14 -10.22 0.06 12.45
N SER A 15 -10.17 -0.65 11.31
CA SER A 15 -8.95 -0.85 10.54
C SER A 15 -8.35 0.47 10.05
N GLN A 16 -9.20 1.42 9.62
CA GLN A 16 -8.75 2.74 9.15
C GLN A 16 -8.16 3.57 10.29
N GLY A 17 -8.81 3.65 11.45
CA GLY A 17 -8.29 4.42 12.59
C GLY A 17 -6.98 3.84 13.15
N ILE A 18 -6.86 2.51 13.18
CA ILE A 18 -5.61 1.82 13.54
C ILE A 18 -4.54 2.11 12.51
N PHE A 19 -4.88 2.05 11.21
CA PHE A 19 -3.94 2.29 10.13
C PHE A 19 -3.43 3.74 10.13
N ASP A 20 -4.29 4.74 10.35
CA ASP A 20 -3.87 6.13 10.45
C ASP A 20 -2.92 6.36 11.63
N SER A 21 -3.19 5.72 12.77
CA SER A 21 -2.28 5.76 13.93
C SER A 21 -0.93 5.10 13.62
N PHE A 22 -0.96 3.94 12.95
CA PHE A 22 0.25 3.24 12.50
C PHE A 22 1.07 4.09 11.53
N VAL A 23 0.44 4.70 10.52
CA VAL A 23 1.14 5.58 9.56
C VAL A 23 1.66 6.83 10.27
N GLY A 24 0.93 7.38 11.23
CA GLY A 24 1.39 8.50 12.07
C GLY A 24 2.68 8.18 12.84
N GLU A 25 2.80 6.99 13.42
CA GLU A 25 4.04 6.53 14.03
C GLU A 25 5.14 6.25 13.00
N LEU A 26 4.78 5.62 11.87
CA LEU A 26 5.72 5.28 10.81
C LEU A 26 6.43 6.50 10.22
N ARG A 27 5.70 7.62 10.09
CA ARG A 27 6.23 8.92 9.62
C ARG A 27 7.40 9.46 10.46
N LYS A 28 7.55 9.01 11.72
CA LYS A 28 8.68 9.40 12.57
C LYS A 28 10.00 8.73 12.16
N ALA A 29 9.92 7.62 11.44
CA ALA A 29 11.08 6.81 11.04
C ALA A 29 11.32 6.80 9.52
N VAL A 30 10.27 6.96 8.71
CA VAL A 30 10.33 6.90 7.24
C VAL A 30 9.48 8.01 6.65
N ASP A 31 9.93 8.62 5.55
CA ASP A 31 9.14 9.60 4.81
C ASP A 31 7.93 8.95 4.11
N VAL A 32 6.73 9.29 4.56
CA VAL A 32 5.47 8.73 4.09
C VAL A 32 4.44 9.85 3.90
N SER A 33 4.16 10.15 2.64
CA SER A 33 3.14 11.13 2.24
C SER A 33 1.82 10.45 1.82
N TRP A 34 1.88 9.17 1.46
CA TRP A 34 0.74 8.33 1.14
C TRP A 34 1.05 6.89 1.52
N ALA A 35 0.08 6.18 2.09
CA ALA A 35 0.20 4.76 2.41
C ALA A 35 -1.15 4.05 2.27
N ALA A 36 -1.11 2.76 1.95
CA ALA A 36 -2.31 1.93 1.89
C ALA A 36 -2.02 0.47 2.23
N VAL A 37 -3.05 -0.22 2.70
CA VAL A 37 -3.11 -1.69 2.72
C VAL A 37 -4.06 -2.12 1.61
N ALA A 38 -3.54 -2.89 0.65
CA ALA A 38 -4.31 -3.47 -0.43
C ALA A 38 -4.29 -5.00 -0.32
N LEU A 39 -5.45 -5.63 -0.24
CA LEU A 39 -5.59 -7.10 -0.19
C LEU A 39 -5.96 -7.64 -1.57
N THR A 40 -5.50 -8.84 -1.88
CA THR A 40 -5.90 -9.54 -3.11
C THR A 40 -7.22 -10.28 -2.89
N GLU A 41 -8.23 -9.98 -3.69
CA GLU A 41 -9.51 -10.68 -3.74
C GLU A 41 -9.76 -11.14 -5.19
N ASP A 42 -9.68 -12.44 -5.43
CA ASP A 42 -9.77 -13.03 -6.77
C ASP A 42 -8.79 -12.40 -7.79
N SER A 43 -9.28 -11.54 -8.69
CA SER A 43 -8.50 -10.81 -9.70
C SER A 43 -8.40 -9.31 -9.42
N ASP A 44 -8.79 -8.88 -8.23
CA ASP A 44 -8.85 -7.48 -7.82
C ASP A 44 -7.95 -7.20 -6.61
N LEU A 45 -7.55 -5.94 -6.48
CA LEU A 45 -7.02 -5.34 -5.27
C LEU A 45 -8.15 -4.63 -4.55
N TYR A 46 -8.35 -4.97 -3.28
CA TYR A 46 -9.25 -4.29 -2.36
C TYR A 46 -8.45 -3.37 -1.42
N PHE A 47 -8.69 -2.06 -1.49
CA PHE A 47 -8.05 -1.08 -0.62
C PHE A 47 -8.71 -1.10 0.77
N LEU A 48 -8.13 -1.87 1.70
CA LEU A 48 -8.65 -2.04 3.06
C LEU A 48 -8.52 -0.76 3.90
N ALA A 49 -7.39 -0.08 3.78
CA ALA A 49 -7.09 1.14 4.52
C ALA A 49 -6.15 2.05 3.71
N LEU A 50 -6.27 3.36 3.90
CA LEU A 50 -5.51 4.35 3.15
C LEU A 50 -5.28 5.61 3.99
N SER A 51 -4.04 6.09 4.07
CA SER A 51 -3.66 7.33 4.75
C SER A 51 -2.89 8.23 3.78
N SER A 52 -3.22 9.51 3.72
CA SER A 52 -2.59 10.42 2.75
C SER A 52 -2.55 11.87 3.22
N GLU A 53 -1.44 12.54 2.92
CA GLU A 53 -1.25 14.00 3.05
C GLU A 53 -1.34 14.73 1.69
N ILE A 54 -1.48 13.97 0.59
CA ILE A 54 -1.37 14.47 -0.79
C ILE A 54 -2.61 14.20 -1.64
N GLY A 55 -3.64 13.60 -1.05
CA GLY A 55 -4.78 13.06 -1.78
C GLY A 55 -4.51 11.66 -2.34
N SER A 56 -5.53 11.07 -2.94
CA SER A 56 -5.40 9.75 -3.56
C SER A 56 -6.32 9.60 -4.76
N ALA A 57 -5.87 8.81 -5.73
CA ALA A 57 -6.68 8.34 -6.84
C ALA A 57 -7.70 7.26 -6.40
N TRP A 58 -7.48 6.61 -5.25
CA TRP A 58 -8.33 5.53 -4.74
C TRP A 58 -8.95 5.87 -3.39
N LYS A 59 -9.98 5.11 -3.02
CA LYS A 59 -10.69 5.22 -1.73
C LYS A 59 -10.63 3.92 -0.96
N VAL A 60 -10.79 4.04 0.36
CA VAL A 60 -11.05 2.88 1.23
C VAL A 60 -12.29 2.16 0.74
N GLY A 61 -12.20 0.84 0.61
CA GLY A 61 -13.26 -0.02 0.09
C GLY A 61 -13.29 -0.19 -1.44
N GLU A 62 -12.44 0.53 -2.17
CA GLU A 62 -12.37 0.45 -3.63
C GLU A 62 -11.74 -0.86 -4.10
N ARG A 63 -12.25 -1.36 -5.24
CA ARG A 63 -11.69 -2.53 -5.95
C ARG A 63 -11.17 -2.11 -7.32
N VAL A 64 -9.96 -2.53 -7.64
CA VAL A 64 -9.35 -2.30 -8.96
C VAL A 64 -8.69 -3.58 -9.48
N PRO A 65 -8.57 -3.78 -10.79
CA PRO A 65 -7.90 -4.95 -11.34
C PRO A 65 -6.45 -5.07 -10.86
N ILE A 66 -6.03 -6.27 -10.43
CA ILE A 66 -4.66 -6.51 -9.97
C ILE A 66 -3.65 -6.57 -11.12
N LYS A 67 -4.10 -6.94 -12.32
CA LYS A 67 -3.23 -7.24 -13.46
C LYS A 67 -2.36 -6.03 -13.85
N GLY A 68 -1.05 -6.26 -13.96
CA GLY A 68 -0.06 -5.25 -14.34
C GLY A 68 0.33 -4.29 -13.21
N THR A 69 -0.11 -4.54 -11.97
CA THR A 69 0.22 -3.68 -10.83
C THR A 69 1.52 -4.12 -10.15
N ALA A 70 2.20 -3.20 -9.47
CA ALA A 70 3.34 -3.55 -8.62
C ALA A 70 2.94 -4.54 -7.50
N THR A 71 1.70 -4.45 -6.99
CA THR A 71 1.16 -5.39 -6.01
C THR A 71 1.04 -6.81 -6.58
N GLU A 72 0.64 -6.98 -7.85
CA GLU A 72 0.67 -8.30 -8.52
C GLU A 72 2.06 -8.91 -8.47
N TRP A 73 3.07 -8.11 -8.84
CA TRP A 73 4.46 -8.54 -8.83
C TRP A 73 4.90 -8.93 -7.41
N VAL A 74 4.61 -8.09 -6.41
CA VAL A 74 4.98 -8.32 -5.01
C VAL A 74 4.34 -9.58 -4.45
N VAL A 75 3.05 -9.81 -4.72
CA VAL A 75 2.34 -11.01 -4.26
C VAL A 75 2.89 -12.26 -4.93
N THR A 76 3.16 -12.19 -6.24
CA THR A 76 3.71 -13.30 -7.02
C THR A 76 5.11 -13.69 -6.55
N HIS A 77 5.99 -12.71 -6.32
CA HIS A 77 7.39 -12.94 -5.99
C HIS A 77 7.66 -13.03 -4.48
N LYS A 78 6.72 -12.62 -3.64
CA LYS A 78 6.84 -12.49 -2.17
C LYS A 78 8.08 -11.68 -1.76
N LYS A 79 8.35 -10.61 -2.50
CA LYS A 79 9.50 -9.71 -2.30
C LYS A 79 9.03 -8.27 -2.38
N ALA A 80 9.68 -7.40 -1.62
CA ALA A 80 9.44 -5.97 -1.75
C ALA A 80 9.84 -5.47 -3.15
N MET A 81 9.07 -4.52 -3.67
CA MET A 81 9.35 -3.78 -4.91
C MET A 81 9.45 -2.30 -4.56
N VAL A 82 10.48 -1.62 -5.08
CA VAL A 82 10.71 -0.21 -4.83
C VAL A 82 10.97 0.50 -6.14
N GLU A 83 10.23 1.58 -6.39
CA GLU A 83 10.52 2.51 -7.47
C GLU A 83 10.97 3.82 -6.83
N SER A 84 12.25 4.16 -7.06
CA SER A 84 12.89 5.31 -6.41
C SER A 84 12.47 6.64 -7.02
N ASP A 85 12.00 6.66 -8.26
CA ASP A 85 11.42 7.84 -8.89
C ASP A 85 10.38 7.47 -9.97
N LEU A 86 9.09 7.67 -9.70
CA LEU A 86 7.97 7.44 -10.62
C LEU A 86 7.90 8.43 -11.77
N SER A 87 8.70 9.51 -11.77
CA SER A 87 8.83 10.35 -12.96
C SER A 87 9.69 9.69 -14.05
N GLN A 88 10.37 8.59 -13.73
CA GLN A 88 11.08 7.74 -14.70
C GLN A 88 10.12 6.68 -15.28
N GLU A 89 10.61 5.91 -16.25
CA GLU A 89 9.81 4.83 -16.84
C GLU A 89 9.49 3.77 -15.79
N SER A 90 8.19 3.59 -15.52
CA SER A 90 7.66 2.49 -14.71
C SER A 90 7.03 1.44 -15.60
N GLN A 91 7.21 0.17 -15.23
CA GLN A 91 6.57 -0.95 -15.91
C GLN A 91 5.15 -1.26 -15.40
N PHE A 92 4.68 -0.56 -14.36
CA PHE A 92 3.40 -0.86 -13.70
C PHE A 92 2.29 0.11 -14.09
N VAL A 93 1.10 -0.44 -14.33
CA VAL A 93 -0.03 0.30 -14.92
C VAL A 93 -0.59 1.42 -14.03
N MET A 94 -0.28 1.41 -12.73
CA MET A 94 -0.78 2.40 -11.76
C MET A 94 0.19 3.56 -11.50
N ALA A 95 1.41 3.51 -12.05
CA ALA A 95 2.44 4.51 -11.79
C ALA A 95 2.02 5.93 -12.18
N GLU A 96 1.35 6.09 -13.33
CA GLU A 96 0.88 7.41 -13.78
C GLU A 96 -0.16 8.02 -12.83
N SER A 97 -1.05 7.18 -12.26
CA SER A 97 -2.05 7.61 -11.27
C SER A 97 -1.39 8.08 -9.98
N TYR A 98 -0.37 7.35 -9.50
CA TYR A 98 0.44 7.78 -8.35
C TYR A 98 1.17 9.09 -8.62
N LEU A 99 1.82 9.22 -9.79
CA LEU A 99 2.57 10.41 -10.17
C LEU A 99 1.67 11.65 -10.27
N LYS A 100 0.46 11.52 -10.82
CA LYS A 100 -0.55 12.60 -10.89
C LYS A 100 -0.99 13.10 -9.51
N GLN A 101 -0.93 12.25 -8.47
CA GLN A 101 -1.19 12.63 -7.08
C GLN A 101 0.05 13.21 -6.36
N GLY A 102 1.18 13.33 -7.07
CA GLY A 102 2.42 13.88 -6.55
C GLY A 102 3.34 12.87 -5.86
N VAL A 103 3.07 11.56 -5.98
CA VAL A 103 4.02 10.53 -5.54
C VAL A 103 5.25 10.53 -6.44
N ARG A 104 6.43 10.49 -5.82
CA ARG A 104 7.71 10.39 -6.50
C ARG A 104 8.43 9.09 -6.19
N SER A 105 8.39 8.57 -4.98
CA SER A 105 8.93 7.23 -4.71
C SER A 105 7.89 6.36 -4.03
N ILE A 106 7.96 5.05 -4.25
CA ILE A 106 6.98 4.10 -3.72
C ILE A 106 7.64 2.76 -3.41
N ALA A 107 7.24 2.15 -2.31
CA ALA A 107 7.61 0.80 -1.92
C ALA A 107 6.36 -0.03 -1.67
N HIS A 108 6.31 -1.20 -2.29
CA HIS A 108 5.29 -2.23 -2.10
C HIS A 108 5.92 -3.40 -1.34
N LEU A 109 5.31 -3.79 -0.23
CA LEU A 109 5.80 -4.81 0.68
C LEU A 109 4.77 -5.93 0.83
N PRO A 110 5.17 -7.20 0.69
CA PRO A 110 4.22 -8.30 0.73
C PRO A 110 3.64 -8.47 2.14
N LEU A 111 2.32 -8.54 2.25
CA LEU A 111 1.65 -8.96 3.48
C LEU A 111 1.55 -10.48 3.50
N ILE A 112 2.28 -11.14 4.40
CA ILE A 112 2.35 -12.60 4.44
C ILE A 112 1.45 -13.15 5.56
N ALA A 113 0.46 -13.96 5.20
CA ALA A 113 -0.35 -14.72 6.14
C ALA A 113 -0.21 -16.21 5.85
N LYS A 114 0.18 -17.00 6.87
CA LYS A 114 0.34 -18.47 6.76
C LYS A 114 1.20 -18.88 5.54
N GLY A 115 2.29 -18.15 5.29
CA GLY A 115 3.22 -18.42 4.19
C GLY A 115 2.73 -18.00 2.79
N ARG A 116 1.57 -17.34 2.68
CA ARG A 116 1.02 -16.81 1.42
C ARG A 116 1.01 -15.29 1.45
N ALA A 117 1.36 -14.66 0.34
CA ALA A 117 1.15 -13.23 0.18
C ALA A 117 -0.34 -12.98 -0.09
N ILE A 118 -0.98 -12.18 0.74
CA ILE A 118 -2.42 -11.87 0.66
C ILE A 118 -2.69 -10.43 0.17
N GLY A 119 -1.64 -9.70 -0.18
CA GLY A 119 -1.72 -8.28 -0.49
C GLY A 119 -0.39 -7.57 -0.33
N SER A 120 -0.45 -6.25 -0.27
CA SER A 120 0.70 -5.37 -0.06
C SER A 120 0.38 -4.26 0.93
N LEU A 121 1.33 -3.97 1.82
CA LEU A 121 1.49 -2.64 2.39
C LEU A 121 2.18 -1.80 1.33
N ILE A 122 1.69 -0.59 1.11
CA ILE A 122 2.23 0.35 0.14
C ILE A 122 2.57 1.62 0.90
N VAL A 123 3.80 2.10 0.76
CA VAL A 123 4.24 3.39 1.31
C VAL A 123 4.86 4.22 0.20
N ALA A 124 4.49 5.49 0.15
CA ALA A 124 4.86 6.40 -0.91
C ALA A 124 5.25 7.77 -0.37
N SER A 125 6.18 8.42 -1.05
CA SER A 125 6.70 9.75 -0.72
C SER A 125 6.62 10.68 -1.92
N ARG A 126 6.44 11.98 -1.65
CA ARG A 126 6.59 13.07 -2.63
C ARG A 126 8.04 13.34 -3.05
N HIS A 127 9.00 12.75 -2.35
CA HIS A 127 10.41 12.91 -2.62
C HIS A 127 10.94 11.68 -3.39
N PRO A 128 11.73 11.87 -4.45
CA PRO A 128 12.43 10.76 -5.06
C PRO A 128 13.49 10.20 -4.08
N ASN A 129 13.82 8.93 -4.22
CA ASN A 129 14.83 8.21 -3.43
C ASN A 129 14.58 8.22 -1.90
N ALA A 130 13.33 8.29 -1.46
CA ALA A 130 13.01 8.34 -0.02
C ALA A 130 13.31 7.01 0.71
N TYR A 131 13.33 5.89 -0.01
CA TYR A 131 13.47 4.55 0.58
C TYR A 131 14.86 3.98 0.37
N SER A 132 15.69 4.05 1.41
CA SER A 132 16.96 3.36 1.47
C SER A 132 16.77 1.87 1.78
N ARG A 133 17.82 1.06 1.57
CA ARG A 133 17.79 -0.36 1.96
C ARG A 133 17.46 -0.56 3.44
N THR A 134 17.96 0.32 4.32
CA THR A 134 17.65 0.29 5.76
C THR A 134 16.17 0.53 6.03
N HIS A 135 15.54 1.48 5.30
CA HIS A 135 14.10 1.70 5.39
C HIS A 135 13.31 0.47 4.96
N ILE A 136 13.72 -0.18 3.86
CA ILE A 136 13.04 -1.39 3.38
C ILE A 136 13.14 -2.54 4.37
N VAL A 137 14.32 -2.80 4.95
CA VAL A 137 14.50 -3.85 5.97
C VAL A 137 13.63 -3.57 7.20
N PHE A 138 13.58 -2.32 7.66
CA PHE A 138 12.72 -1.91 8.77
C PHE A 138 11.23 -2.13 8.47
N LEU A 139 10.77 -1.71 7.29
CA LEU A 139 9.38 -1.88 6.87
C LEU A 139 9.02 -3.36 6.66
N GLU A 140 9.93 -4.19 6.14
CA GLU A 140 9.76 -5.64 6.01
C GLU A 140 9.58 -6.31 7.38
N GLN A 141 10.35 -5.89 8.39
CA GLN A 141 10.20 -6.37 9.76
C GLN A 141 8.84 -6.01 10.34
N LEU A 142 8.32 -4.81 10.07
CA LEU A 142 6.99 -4.37 10.53
C LEU A 142 5.85 -5.21 9.95
N VAL A 143 5.92 -5.60 8.68
CA VAL A 143 4.86 -6.39 8.02
C VAL A 143 4.96 -7.89 8.26
N SER A 144 6.06 -8.35 8.86
CA SER A 144 6.32 -9.78 9.14
C SER A 144 5.86 -10.24 10.53
N GLN A 145 5.39 -9.33 11.37
CA GLN A 145 4.87 -9.60 12.72
C GLN A 145 3.38 -9.93 12.67
#